data_AF-A0A954UH67-F1
#
_entry.id   AF-A0A954UH67-F1
#
_cell.length_a   1.000
_cell.length_b   1.000
_cell.length_c   1.000
_cell.angle_alpha   90.00
_cell.angle_beta   90.00
_cell.angle_gamma   90.00
#
_symmetry.space_group_name_H-M   'P 1'
#
loop_
_entity.id
_entity.type
_entity.pdbx_description
1 polymer ?
#
loop_
_entity_poly.entity_id
_entity_poly.type
_entity_poly.pdbx_seq_one_letter_code
_entity_poly.pdbx_strand_id
1 'polypeptide(L)'
;MGFLSGSMTFERYWITNDPTGALGQEHLEVLEKHKIGAHSSDSPDQPNVGFLAGAHLLDTRFDLEKNIIGDALHFGIRIDTNQIPGPIRNAWLQMELQALAVDNPSGKPNKAQRQEAREAVEARCIDEAATGKYRRMQQVPVLWDAATDVLYLGGTSTTANELCIDLLERSFGLEFDRISSGKLAKNYATQQNDLESLFQLSPASFQPDKMGGDVTWWNGMSENYDYLGNEFLLWLWWHVDAKSDTIRLGDDSEVACMFARTLTLDCPLGESGKETISAECPIALPESEQAIRSGKLPRKAGLTIVRGDQQFDLALQAESFCVGGAKFTQIGNAEKSENSYEDRVLKLRELTDTLDLMFDAFCQRRIGKSWKSEVKKMQDWLHDSTSAGRRKPAA
;
A
#
# COMPACT_ATOMS: atom_id res chain seq x y z
N MET A 1 -6.58 -6.44 10.68
CA MET A 1 -5.89 -6.32 11.98
C MET A 1 -5.54 -4.86 12.18
N GLY A 2 -5.69 -4.32 13.39
CA GLY A 2 -5.46 -2.90 13.68
C GLY A 2 -4.01 -2.57 14.03
N PHE A 3 -3.69 -1.29 14.15
CA PHE A 3 -2.35 -0.83 14.55
C PHE A 3 -1.96 -1.33 15.95
N LEU A 4 -2.92 -1.52 16.84
CA LEU A 4 -2.67 -1.90 18.23
C LEU A 4 -2.57 -3.41 18.49
N SER A 5 -2.64 -4.26 17.45
CA SER A 5 -2.56 -5.71 17.62
C SER A 5 -2.06 -6.43 16.36
N GLY A 6 -1.24 -7.46 16.54
CA GLY A 6 -0.79 -8.30 15.42
C GLY A 6 0.11 -7.56 14.43
N SER A 7 0.12 -8.01 13.18
CA SER A 7 0.89 -7.35 12.10
C SER A 7 0.17 -6.14 11.53
N MET A 8 0.91 -5.11 11.16
CA MET A 8 0.39 -3.87 10.58
C MET A 8 0.51 -3.88 9.05
N THR A 9 -0.57 -3.56 8.36
CA THR A 9 -0.56 -3.27 6.91
C THR A 9 -1.12 -1.89 6.73
N PHE A 10 -0.39 -0.99 6.08
CA PHE A 10 -0.81 0.39 5.97
C PHE A 10 -0.27 1.11 4.74
N GLU A 11 -1.00 2.16 4.40
CA GLU A 11 -0.60 3.24 3.50
C GLU A 11 -0.52 4.55 4.30
N ARG A 12 0.36 5.46 3.88
CA ARG A 12 0.66 6.71 4.60
C ARG A 12 0.23 7.94 3.80
N TYR A 13 -0.22 8.95 4.52
CA TYR A 13 -0.59 10.26 3.99
C TYR A 13 -0.01 11.33 4.91
N TRP A 14 0.68 12.33 4.34
CA TRP A 14 0.98 13.54 5.10
C TRP A 14 -0.30 14.33 5.31
N ILE A 15 -0.43 14.90 6.49
CA ILE A 15 -1.49 15.85 6.82
C ILE A 15 -0.92 17.23 6.49
N THR A 16 -1.31 17.79 5.35
CA THR A 16 -0.74 19.05 4.85
C THR A 16 -1.39 20.28 5.48
N ASN A 17 -2.60 20.11 6.02
CA ASN A 17 -3.32 21.12 6.78
C ASN A 17 -4.18 20.44 7.84
N ASP A 18 -4.01 20.87 9.10
CA ASP A 18 -4.83 20.46 10.24
C ASP A 18 -5.41 21.68 10.96
N PRO A 19 -6.71 22.00 10.77
CA PRO A 19 -7.34 23.12 11.45
C PRO A 19 -7.84 22.77 12.88
N THR A 20 -7.64 21.54 13.35
CA THR A 20 -8.32 21.00 14.54
C THR A 20 -7.55 21.12 15.85
N GLY A 21 -6.25 21.44 15.78
CA GLY A 21 -5.41 21.64 16.96
C GLY A 21 -5.07 20.34 17.70
N ALA A 22 -4.79 20.44 19.01
CA ALA A 22 -4.32 19.30 19.79
C ALA A 22 -5.41 18.22 19.93
N LEU A 23 -5.03 16.96 19.69
CA LEU A 23 -5.92 15.80 19.80
C LEU A 23 -6.57 15.73 21.20
N GLY A 24 -7.90 15.65 21.23
CA GLY A 24 -8.64 15.67 22.48
C GLY A 24 -10.11 15.26 22.36
N GLN A 25 -10.91 15.68 23.33
CA GLN A 25 -12.33 15.34 23.42
C GLN A 25 -13.12 15.84 22.20
N GLU A 26 -12.76 17.00 21.65
CA GLU A 26 -13.41 17.58 20.47
C GLU A 26 -13.31 16.65 19.24
N HIS A 27 -12.16 15.98 19.06
CA HIS A 27 -11.99 15.00 17.99
C HIS A 27 -12.91 13.80 18.16
N LEU A 28 -13.09 13.31 19.39
CA LEU A 28 -14.01 12.21 19.67
C LEU A 28 -15.47 12.60 19.41
N GLU A 29 -15.85 13.85 19.67
CA GLU A 29 -17.18 14.36 19.35
C GLU A 29 -17.43 14.40 17.84
N VAL A 30 -16.41 14.76 17.03
CA VAL A 30 -16.49 14.69 15.56
C VAL A 30 -16.61 13.24 15.07
N LEU A 31 -15.85 12.31 15.66
CA LEU A 31 -15.96 10.89 15.34
C LEU A 31 -17.35 10.33 15.67
N GLU A 32 -17.89 10.67 16.84
CA GLU A 32 -19.22 10.26 17.28
C GLU A 32 -20.31 10.84 16.38
N LYS A 33 -20.18 12.12 15.98
CA LYS A 33 -21.11 12.79 15.06
C LYS A 33 -21.21 12.09 13.70
N HIS A 34 -20.08 11.59 13.17
CA HIS A 34 -20.01 10.92 11.87
C HIS A 34 -19.77 9.41 11.98
N LYS A 35 -20.17 8.80 13.10
CA LYS A 35 -20.05 7.35 13.29
C LYS A 35 -20.87 6.58 12.26
N ILE A 36 -20.51 5.32 12.02
CA ILE A 36 -21.24 4.47 11.07
C ILE A 36 -22.74 4.44 11.42
N GLY A 37 -23.58 4.65 10.41
CA GLY A 37 -25.04 4.70 10.56
C GLY A 37 -25.61 6.04 11.04
N ALA A 38 -24.78 7.05 11.35
CA ALA A 38 -25.26 8.40 11.64
C ALA A 38 -25.85 9.10 10.40
N HIS A 39 -25.33 8.74 9.22
CA HIS A 39 -25.82 9.21 7.93
C HIS A 39 -26.23 7.99 7.08
N SER A 40 -27.42 8.02 6.49
CA SER A 40 -27.85 7.05 5.49
C SER A 40 -27.58 7.59 4.10
N SER A 41 -26.95 6.78 3.24
CA SER A 41 -26.99 7.05 1.80
C SER A 41 -28.40 6.76 1.29
N ASP A 42 -28.97 7.71 0.54
CA ASP A 42 -30.26 7.54 -0.14
C ASP A 42 -30.14 6.62 -1.38
N SER A 43 -28.92 6.39 -1.87
CA SER A 43 -28.65 5.48 -2.99
C SER A 43 -28.23 4.09 -2.50
N PRO A 44 -28.88 3.01 -2.96
CA PRO A 44 -28.52 1.63 -2.59
C PRO A 44 -27.14 1.20 -3.13
N ASP A 45 -26.64 1.89 -4.16
CA ASP A 45 -25.36 1.56 -4.79
C ASP A 45 -24.15 2.27 -4.16
N GLN A 46 -24.38 3.36 -3.42
CA GLN A 46 -23.30 4.07 -2.75
C GLN A 46 -22.92 3.38 -1.43
N PRO A 47 -21.61 3.19 -1.17
CA PRO A 47 -21.17 2.64 0.09
C PRO A 47 -21.55 3.57 1.25
N ASN A 48 -22.02 3.00 2.35
CA ASN A 48 -22.18 3.74 3.60
C ASN A 48 -20.84 3.73 4.35
N VAL A 49 -20.33 4.91 4.69
CA VAL A 49 -19.01 5.10 5.28
C VAL A 49 -19.12 5.94 6.54
N GLY A 50 -18.53 5.47 7.64
CA GLY A 50 -18.53 6.21 8.90
C GLY A 50 -17.54 5.67 9.92
N PHE A 51 -17.32 6.45 10.98
CA PHE A 51 -16.31 6.12 11.99
C PHE A 51 -16.75 4.99 12.94
N LEU A 52 -15.74 4.30 13.45
CA LEU A 52 -15.78 3.31 14.54
C LEU A 52 -14.74 3.70 15.59
N ALA A 53 -14.96 3.32 16.84
CA ALA A 53 -14.01 3.57 17.91
C ALA A 53 -12.80 2.61 17.92
N GLY A 54 -12.71 1.71 16.94
CA GLY A 54 -11.45 1.03 16.58
C GLY A 54 -11.26 -0.39 17.13
N ALA A 55 -11.97 -0.82 18.18
CA ALA A 55 -11.75 -2.15 18.76
C ALA A 55 -12.26 -3.30 17.87
N HIS A 56 -13.43 -3.12 17.25
CA HIS A 56 -14.03 -4.09 16.33
C HIS A 56 -15.06 -3.43 15.41
N LEU A 57 -15.56 -4.20 14.44
CA LEU A 57 -16.48 -3.74 13.38
C LEU A 57 -17.80 -3.10 13.89
N LEU A 58 -18.20 -3.38 15.12
CA LEU A 58 -19.40 -2.86 15.78
C LEU A 58 -19.11 -1.83 16.88
N ASP A 59 -17.84 -1.44 17.06
CA ASP A 59 -17.43 -0.57 18.16
C ASP A 59 -17.74 0.89 17.81
N THR A 60 -18.75 1.44 18.47
CA THR A 60 -19.24 2.81 18.26
C THR A 60 -19.14 3.65 19.53
N ARG A 61 -18.37 3.19 20.53
CA ARG A 61 -18.21 3.90 21.80
C ARG A 61 -16.82 4.53 21.85
N PHE A 62 -16.71 5.81 21.54
CA PHE A 62 -15.44 6.54 21.62
C PHE A 62 -15.11 6.89 23.07
N ASP A 63 -13.84 6.77 23.43
CA ASP A 63 -13.34 7.03 24.79
C ASP A 63 -11.89 7.55 24.72
N LEU A 64 -11.56 8.55 25.54
CA LEU A 64 -10.23 9.18 25.53
C LEU A 64 -9.11 8.17 25.77
N GLU A 65 -9.24 7.29 26.77
CA GLU A 65 -8.19 6.34 27.14
C GLU A 65 -7.98 5.27 26.06
N LYS A 66 -9.03 4.96 25.29
CA LYS A 66 -8.98 3.96 24.23
C LYS A 66 -8.49 4.54 22.91
N ASN A 67 -8.93 5.76 22.58
CA ASN A 67 -8.75 6.35 21.27
C ASN A 67 -7.53 7.27 21.20
N ILE A 68 -7.15 7.93 22.30
CA ILE A 68 -5.96 8.79 22.34
C ILE A 68 -4.83 8.04 23.03
N ILE A 69 -3.74 7.81 22.31
CA ILE A 69 -2.57 7.06 22.74
C ILE A 69 -1.37 7.99 22.62
N GLY A 70 -1.01 8.62 23.74
CA GLY A 70 -0.04 9.72 23.73
C GLY A 70 -0.51 10.86 22.84
N ASP A 71 0.20 11.06 21.74
CA ASP A 71 0.05 12.06 20.69
C ASP A 71 -0.58 11.48 19.40
N ALA A 72 -1.15 10.28 19.46
CA ALA A 72 -1.82 9.63 18.34
C ALA A 72 -3.31 9.36 18.62
N LEU A 73 -4.15 9.51 17.60
CA LEU A 73 -5.57 9.15 17.62
C LEU A 73 -5.78 7.84 16.84
N HIS A 74 -6.18 6.78 17.54
CA HIS A 74 -6.52 5.47 16.97
C HIS A 74 -8.04 5.29 16.89
N PHE A 75 -8.53 4.89 15.71
CA PHE A 75 -9.94 4.60 15.47
C PHE A 75 -10.09 3.69 14.24
N GLY A 76 -11.32 3.49 13.76
CA GLY A 76 -11.57 2.78 12.51
C GLY A 76 -12.55 3.54 11.62
N ILE A 77 -12.50 3.25 10.34
CA ILE A 77 -13.54 3.63 9.38
C ILE A 77 -14.19 2.36 8.88
N ARG A 78 -15.51 2.31 8.87
CA ARG A 78 -16.27 1.19 8.34
C ARG A 78 -16.90 1.58 7.01
N ILE A 79 -16.76 0.68 6.04
CA ILE A 79 -17.33 0.78 4.71
C ILE A 79 -18.31 -0.37 4.55
N ASP A 80 -19.58 -0.04 4.41
CA ASP A 80 -20.68 -0.97 4.14
C ASP A 80 -21.07 -0.88 2.66
N THR A 81 -20.85 -1.97 1.93
CA THR A 81 -21.31 -2.13 0.54
C THR A 81 -22.49 -3.08 0.49
N ASN A 82 -23.40 -2.88 -0.45
CA ASN A 82 -24.57 -3.73 -0.60
C ASN A 82 -24.79 -4.10 -2.07
N GLN A 83 -23.75 -4.70 -2.64
CA GLN A 83 -23.72 -5.02 -4.07
C GLN A 83 -24.11 -6.49 -4.29
N ILE A 84 -25.09 -6.69 -5.17
CA ILE A 84 -25.56 -8.04 -5.51
C ILE A 84 -24.49 -8.74 -6.35
N PRO A 85 -24.05 -9.96 -5.96
CA PRO A 85 -23.07 -10.71 -6.72
C PRO A 85 -23.47 -10.89 -8.19
N GLY A 86 -22.53 -10.61 -9.11
CA GLY A 86 -22.75 -10.76 -10.56
C GLY A 86 -23.33 -12.12 -10.99
N PRO A 87 -22.90 -13.26 -10.43
CA PRO A 87 -23.52 -14.55 -10.73
C PRO A 87 -25.01 -14.63 -10.40
N ILE A 88 -25.46 -13.97 -9.33
CA ILE A 88 -26.88 -13.92 -8.94
C ILE A 88 -27.66 -13.04 -9.91
N ARG A 89 -27.14 -11.85 -10.25
CA ARG A 89 -27.76 -10.97 -11.26
C ARG A 89 -27.90 -11.68 -12.61
N ASN A 90 -26.85 -12.41 -13.02
CA ASN A 90 -26.85 -13.20 -14.25
C ASN A 90 -27.86 -14.36 -14.21
N ALA A 91 -27.99 -15.04 -13.07
CA ALA A 91 -28.97 -16.11 -12.91
C ALA A 91 -30.40 -15.58 -13.04
N TRP A 92 -30.73 -14.46 -12.39
CA TRP A 92 -32.05 -13.82 -12.54
C TRP A 92 -32.32 -13.39 -13.98
N LEU A 93 -31.33 -12.79 -14.65
CA LEU A 93 -31.46 -12.42 -16.06
C LEU A 93 -31.76 -13.64 -16.95
N GLN A 94 -31.09 -14.77 -16.71
CA GLN A 94 -31.37 -16.00 -17.45
C GLN A 94 -32.80 -16.52 -17.18
N MET A 95 -33.28 -16.43 -15.94
CA MET A 95 -34.65 -16.83 -15.58
C MET A 95 -35.70 -15.96 -16.29
N GLU A 96 -35.55 -14.63 -16.26
CA GLU A 96 -36.46 -13.69 -16.93
C GLU A 96 -36.47 -13.91 -18.45
N LEU A 97 -35.28 -14.06 -19.06
CA LEU A 97 -35.16 -14.33 -20.50
C LEU A 97 -35.79 -15.66 -20.91
N GLN A 98 -35.67 -16.71 -20.08
CA GLN A 98 -36.30 -18.00 -20.33
C GLN A 98 -37.82 -17.89 -20.26
N ALA A 99 -38.36 -17.21 -19.25
CA ALA A 99 -39.81 -17.01 -19.10
C ALA A 99 -40.40 -16.27 -20.31
N LEU A 100 -39.77 -15.17 -20.74
CA LEU A 100 -40.23 -14.39 -21.91
C LEU A 100 -40.02 -15.09 -23.25
N ALA A 101 -39.13 -16.09 -23.32
CA ALA A 101 -38.87 -16.84 -24.56
C ALA A 101 -39.86 -17.98 -24.81
N VAL A 102 -40.63 -18.43 -23.80
CA VAL A 102 -41.61 -19.51 -23.93
C VAL A 102 -42.67 -19.17 -24.97
N ASP A 103 -43.11 -17.91 -25.02
CA ASP A 103 -44.19 -17.46 -25.92
C ASP A 103 -43.69 -17.10 -27.33
N ASN A 104 -42.40 -17.24 -27.60
CA ASN A 104 -41.81 -16.87 -28.88
C ASN A 104 -41.70 -18.07 -29.84
N PRO A 105 -42.20 -17.96 -31.09
CA PRO A 105 -42.06 -19.03 -32.09
C PRO A 105 -40.61 -19.42 -32.40
N SER A 106 -39.67 -18.49 -32.20
CA SER A 106 -38.23 -18.70 -32.42
C SER A 106 -37.52 -19.35 -31.24
N GLY A 107 -38.18 -19.50 -30.08
CA GLY A 107 -37.59 -19.93 -28.81
C GLY A 107 -36.53 -18.96 -28.26
N LYS A 108 -36.44 -17.74 -28.80
CA LYS A 108 -35.44 -16.73 -28.41
C LYS A 108 -36.08 -15.38 -28.12
N PRO A 109 -35.66 -14.67 -27.06
CA PRO A 109 -36.20 -13.35 -26.73
C PRO A 109 -35.74 -12.28 -27.73
N ASN A 110 -36.67 -11.42 -28.12
CA ASN A 110 -36.44 -10.27 -29.01
C ASN A 110 -35.74 -9.11 -28.26
N LYS A 111 -35.40 -8.02 -28.98
CA LYS A 111 -34.66 -6.90 -28.37
C LYS A 111 -35.44 -6.22 -27.23
N ALA A 112 -36.76 -6.06 -27.38
CA ALA A 112 -37.60 -5.43 -26.37
C ALA A 112 -37.70 -6.31 -25.11
N GLN A 113 -37.93 -7.62 -25.26
CA GLN A 113 -37.98 -8.58 -24.15
C GLN A 113 -36.64 -8.69 -23.40
N ARG A 114 -35.51 -8.54 -24.10
CA ARG A 114 -34.20 -8.49 -23.44
C ARG A 114 -34.01 -7.23 -22.60
N GLN A 115 -34.60 -6.11 -23.03
CA GLN A 115 -34.56 -4.87 -22.28
C GLN A 115 -35.50 -4.95 -21.06
N GLU A 116 -36.72 -5.45 -21.26
CA GLU A 116 -37.68 -5.74 -20.19
C GLU A 116 -37.09 -6.66 -19.12
N ALA A 117 -36.44 -7.76 -19.52
CA ALA A 117 -35.76 -8.66 -18.58
C ALA A 117 -34.66 -7.97 -17.77
N ARG A 118 -33.93 -7.00 -18.37
CA ARG A 118 -32.90 -6.24 -17.65
C ARG A 118 -33.53 -5.29 -16.63
N GLU A 119 -34.59 -4.59 -17.02
CA GLU A 119 -35.32 -3.67 -16.13
C GLU A 119 -35.97 -4.44 -14.96
N ALA A 120 -36.54 -5.61 -15.20
CA ALA A 120 -37.08 -6.48 -14.16
C ALA A 120 -36.01 -6.96 -13.18
N VAL A 121 -34.83 -7.37 -13.68
CA VAL A 121 -33.68 -7.73 -12.84
C VAL A 121 -33.18 -6.55 -12.03
N GLU A 122 -33.16 -5.35 -12.61
CA GLU A 122 -32.73 -4.13 -11.92
C GLU A 122 -33.69 -3.74 -10.80
N ALA A 123 -35.00 -3.77 -11.05
CA ALA A 123 -36.02 -3.56 -10.01
C ALA A 123 -35.88 -4.58 -8.87
N ARG A 124 -35.72 -5.87 -9.21
CA ARG A 124 -35.45 -6.92 -8.22
C ARG A 124 -34.15 -6.69 -7.44
N CYS A 125 -33.12 -6.15 -8.09
CA CYS A 125 -31.88 -5.81 -7.42
C CYS A 125 -32.08 -4.72 -6.37
N ILE A 126 -32.88 -3.70 -6.67
CA ILE A 126 -33.20 -2.62 -5.73
C ILE A 126 -33.94 -3.20 -4.50
N ASP A 127 -34.95 -4.04 -4.73
CA ASP A 127 -35.73 -4.65 -3.65
C ASP A 127 -34.86 -5.56 -2.76
N GLU A 128 -34.05 -6.43 -3.35
CA GLU A 128 -33.15 -7.32 -2.58
C GLU A 128 -32.05 -6.54 -1.87
N ALA A 129 -31.53 -5.46 -2.47
CA ALA A 129 -30.59 -4.57 -1.80
C ALA A 129 -31.24 -3.90 -0.58
N ALA A 130 -32.49 -3.45 -0.65
CA ALA A 130 -33.18 -2.82 0.48
C ALA A 130 -33.25 -3.72 1.73
N THR A 131 -33.27 -5.05 1.55
CA THR A 131 -33.24 -6.01 2.67
C THR A 131 -31.89 -6.06 3.41
N GLY A 132 -30.82 -5.53 2.82
CA GLY A 132 -29.46 -5.61 3.35
C GLY A 132 -28.84 -7.00 3.30
N LYS A 133 -29.47 -7.97 2.63
CA LYS A 133 -29.03 -9.37 2.54
C LYS A 133 -27.61 -9.54 2.00
N TYR A 134 -27.17 -8.66 1.10
CA TYR A 134 -25.83 -8.71 0.50
C TYR A 134 -24.87 -7.69 1.14
N ARG A 135 -25.23 -7.14 2.31
CA ARG A 135 -24.39 -6.17 3.00
C ARG A 135 -23.06 -6.80 3.41
N ARG A 136 -21.96 -6.22 2.93
CA ARG A 136 -20.60 -6.54 3.34
C ARG A 136 -20.01 -5.35 4.08
N MET A 137 -19.53 -5.63 5.26
CA MET A 137 -18.96 -4.65 6.18
C MET A 137 -17.45 -4.85 6.22
N GLN A 138 -16.70 -3.80 5.93
CA GLN A 138 -15.24 -3.80 6.01
C GLN A 138 -14.78 -2.69 6.96
N GLN A 139 -13.87 -3.01 7.86
CA GLN A 139 -13.19 -2.00 8.68
C GLN A 139 -11.80 -1.71 8.11
N VAL A 140 -11.48 -0.42 7.99
CA VAL A 140 -10.14 0.11 7.77
C VAL A 140 -9.67 0.73 9.09
N PRO A 141 -8.69 0.13 9.79
CA PRO A 141 -8.07 0.76 10.95
C PRO A 141 -7.40 2.08 10.57
N VAL A 142 -7.42 3.06 11.46
CA VAL A 142 -6.79 4.36 11.25
C VAL A 142 -5.95 4.72 12.46
N LEU A 143 -4.74 5.21 12.22
CA LEU A 143 -3.92 5.88 13.22
C LEU A 143 -3.54 7.25 12.67
N TRP A 144 -3.96 8.31 13.34
CA TRP A 144 -3.53 9.67 13.07
C TRP A 144 -2.45 10.03 14.08
N ASP A 145 -1.23 10.20 13.60
CA ASP A 145 -0.08 10.60 14.39
C ASP A 145 0.14 12.13 14.29
N ALA A 146 -0.21 12.86 15.35
CA ALA A 146 -0.06 14.31 15.39
C ALA A 146 1.39 14.77 15.66
N ALA A 147 2.29 13.87 16.08
CA ALA A 147 3.70 14.25 16.28
C ALA A 147 4.51 14.26 14.98
N THR A 148 4.05 13.52 13.97
CA THR A 148 4.72 13.45 12.65
C THR A 148 3.88 14.01 11.51
N ASP A 149 2.66 14.49 11.80
CA ASP A 149 1.67 14.92 10.81
C ASP A 149 1.41 13.84 9.74
N VAL A 150 1.29 12.58 10.19
CA VAL A 150 1.05 11.42 9.32
C VAL A 150 -0.24 10.70 9.69
N LEU A 151 -1.05 10.41 8.69
CA LEU A 151 -2.17 9.50 8.76
C LEU A 151 -1.78 8.13 8.20
N TYR A 152 -2.02 7.09 8.98
CA TYR A 152 -1.87 5.69 8.58
C TYR A 152 -3.24 5.06 8.35
N LEU A 153 -3.51 4.63 7.11
CA LEU A 153 -4.70 3.87 6.76
C LEU A 153 -4.38 2.38 6.67
N GLY A 154 -5.09 1.56 7.44
CA GLY A 154 -4.89 0.14 7.60
C GLY A 154 -5.39 -0.69 6.41
N GLY A 155 -4.74 -0.57 5.26
CA GLY A 155 -5.10 -1.29 4.04
C GLY A 155 -4.26 -0.84 2.83
N THR A 156 -4.45 -1.52 1.71
CA THR A 156 -3.78 -1.21 0.44
C THR A 156 -4.77 -1.06 -0.72
N SER A 157 -6.05 -0.87 -0.42
CA SER A 157 -7.10 -0.74 -1.44
C SER A 157 -7.31 0.74 -1.74
N THR A 158 -6.99 1.15 -2.97
CA THR A 158 -7.14 2.54 -3.42
C THR A 158 -8.55 3.07 -3.19
N THR A 159 -9.58 2.33 -3.62
CA THR A 159 -10.98 2.74 -3.47
C THR A 159 -11.41 2.85 -2.00
N ALA A 160 -10.98 1.91 -1.15
CA ALA A 160 -11.31 2.00 0.28
C ALA A 160 -10.61 3.20 0.93
N ASN A 161 -9.36 3.46 0.56
CA ASN A 161 -8.59 4.58 1.09
C ASN A 161 -9.14 5.92 0.62
N GLU A 162 -9.56 6.06 -0.65
CA GLU A 162 -10.26 7.25 -1.16
C GLU A 162 -11.52 7.58 -0.35
N LEU A 163 -12.35 6.58 -0.05
CA LEU A 163 -13.55 6.75 0.80
C LEU A 163 -13.19 7.16 2.23
N CYS A 164 -12.06 6.67 2.76
CA CYS A 164 -11.59 7.03 4.09
C CYS A 164 -11.08 8.48 4.13
N ILE A 165 -10.30 8.89 3.12
CA ILE A 165 -9.79 10.25 3.00
C ILE A 165 -10.95 11.24 2.85
N ASP A 166 -11.92 10.99 1.94
CA ASP A 166 -13.11 11.84 1.79
C ASP A 166 -13.88 12.03 3.12
N LEU A 167 -14.07 10.93 3.88
CA LEU A 167 -14.71 11.01 5.19
C LEU A 167 -13.90 11.87 6.18
N LEU A 168 -12.57 11.78 6.17
CA LEU A 168 -11.73 12.57 7.07
C LEU A 168 -11.72 14.05 6.70
N GLU A 169 -11.54 14.36 5.42
CA GLU A 169 -11.58 15.74 4.88
C GLU A 169 -12.91 16.41 5.22
N ARG A 170 -14.05 15.78 4.93
CA ARG A 170 -15.36 16.38 5.21
C ARG A 170 -15.70 16.49 6.70
N SER A 171 -15.16 15.61 7.53
CA SER A 171 -15.50 15.57 8.97
C SER A 171 -14.64 16.51 9.80
N PHE A 172 -13.35 16.59 9.48
CA PHE A 172 -12.35 17.35 10.25
C PHE A 172 -11.82 18.59 9.51
N GLY A 173 -12.05 18.72 8.20
CA GLY A 173 -11.46 19.79 7.39
C GLY A 173 -9.96 19.61 7.14
N LEU A 174 -9.47 18.38 7.24
CA LEU A 174 -8.07 18.03 6.98
C LEU A 174 -7.78 18.09 5.48
N GLU A 175 -6.50 18.28 5.14
CA GLU A 175 -5.99 18.07 3.78
C GLU A 175 -4.86 17.05 3.82
N PHE A 176 -4.79 16.21 2.78
CA PHE A 176 -3.84 15.10 2.73
C PHE A 176 -3.05 15.07 1.43
N ASP A 177 -1.81 14.62 1.54
CA ASP A 177 -1.00 14.20 0.39
C ASP A 177 -0.54 12.75 0.59
N ARG A 178 -0.87 11.88 -0.37
CA ARG A 178 -0.45 10.47 -0.33
C ARG A 178 1.09 10.36 -0.38
N ILE A 179 1.67 9.57 0.51
CA ILE A 179 3.11 9.30 0.53
C ILE A 179 3.42 8.11 -0.38
N SER A 180 3.83 8.39 -1.61
CA SER A 180 4.40 7.41 -2.54
C SER A 180 5.92 7.52 -2.62
N SER A 181 6.59 6.58 -3.29
CA SER A 181 8.05 6.68 -3.50
C SER A 181 8.43 7.92 -4.32
N GLY A 182 7.60 8.34 -5.28
CA GLY A 182 7.83 9.57 -6.03
C GLY A 182 7.69 10.83 -5.18
N LYS A 183 6.71 10.84 -4.27
CA LYS A 183 6.51 11.95 -3.31
C LYS A 183 7.65 12.03 -2.28
N LEU A 184 8.15 10.88 -1.78
CA LEU A 184 9.36 10.83 -0.94
C LEU A 184 10.57 11.40 -1.68
N ALA A 185 10.79 11.00 -2.94
CA ALA A 185 11.90 11.52 -3.74
C ALA A 185 11.80 13.04 -3.97
N LYS A 186 10.57 13.55 -4.17
CA LYS A 186 10.32 15.00 -4.27
C LYS A 186 10.65 15.72 -2.97
N ASN A 187 10.21 15.19 -1.83
CA ASN A 187 10.53 15.74 -0.52
C ASN A 187 12.05 15.79 -0.27
N TYR A 188 12.74 14.68 -0.54
CA TYR A 188 14.22 14.62 -0.46
C TYR A 188 14.88 15.68 -1.34
N ALA A 189 14.49 15.77 -2.61
CA ALA A 189 15.04 16.76 -3.55
C ALA A 189 14.78 18.21 -3.10
N THR A 190 13.60 18.49 -2.53
CA THR A 190 13.28 19.79 -1.94
C THR A 190 14.20 20.11 -0.77
N GLN A 191 14.42 19.17 0.15
CA GLN A 191 15.32 19.35 1.30
C GLN A 191 16.77 19.60 0.88
N GLN A 192 17.22 18.96 -0.20
CA GLN A 192 18.56 19.16 -0.77
C GLN A 192 18.65 20.38 -1.72
N ASN A 193 17.55 21.10 -1.96
CA ASN A 193 17.45 22.20 -2.92
C ASN A 193 17.90 21.79 -4.35
N ASP A 194 17.54 20.58 -4.78
CA ASP A 194 17.96 19.96 -6.04
C ASP A 194 16.77 19.38 -6.85
N LEU A 195 15.65 20.12 -6.85
CA LEU A 195 14.46 19.77 -7.63
C LEU A 195 14.73 19.72 -9.14
N GLU A 196 15.68 20.52 -9.63
CA GLU A 196 16.07 20.51 -11.04
C GLU A 196 16.59 19.14 -11.48
N SER A 197 17.47 18.52 -10.68
CA SER A 197 17.98 17.18 -10.97
C SER A 197 16.89 16.13 -10.91
N LEU A 198 15.93 16.24 -9.98
CA LEU A 198 14.73 15.37 -9.94
C LEU A 198 13.90 15.48 -11.23
N PHE A 199 13.64 16.70 -11.69
CA PHE A 199 12.84 16.95 -12.90
C PHE A 199 13.47 16.41 -14.18
N GLN A 200 14.79 16.24 -14.19
CA GLN A 200 15.53 15.65 -15.31
C GLN A 200 15.59 14.11 -15.26
N LEU A 201 15.06 13.48 -14.21
CA LEU A 201 15.10 12.03 -14.10
C LEU A 201 14.15 11.34 -15.07
N SER A 202 14.67 10.30 -15.72
CA SER A 202 13.91 9.28 -16.42
C SER A 202 14.21 7.90 -15.81
N PRO A 203 13.33 6.90 -16.03
CA PRO A 203 13.60 5.53 -15.63
C PRO A 203 14.97 5.03 -16.12
N ALA A 204 15.74 4.42 -15.21
CA ALA A 204 17.05 3.90 -15.50
C ALA A 204 16.97 2.63 -16.37
N SER A 205 17.84 2.53 -17.37
CA SER A 205 18.00 1.31 -18.16
C SER A 205 19.03 0.39 -17.51
N PHE A 206 18.57 -0.69 -16.87
CA PHE A 206 19.46 -1.71 -16.30
C PHE A 206 19.82 -2.83 -17.29
N GLN A 207 19.19 -2.83 -18.47
CA GLN A 207 19.50 -3.76 -19.57
C GLN A 207 19.59 -2.95 -20.89
N PRO A 208 20.79 -2.47 -21.26
CA PRO A 208 20.99 -1.63 -22.43
C PRO A 208 20.48 -2.26 -23.73
N ASP A 209 20.67 -3.57 -23.87
CA ASP A 209 20.31 -4.33 -25.08
C ASP A 209 18.80 -4.53 -25.25
N LYS A 210 18.01 -4.21 -24.22
CA LYS A 210 16.54 -4.30 -24.23
C LYS A 210 15.88 -2.93 -24.31
N MET A 211 16.53 -1.98 -25.02
CA MET A 211 16.18 -0.55 -25.08
C MET A 211 14.68 -0.24 -25.00
N GLY A 212 14.34 0.67 -24.08
CA GLY A 212 13.82 1.98 -24.47
C GLY A 212 12.33 2.11 -24.75
N GLY A 213 11.48 1.41 -24.00
CA GLY A 213 10.03 1.68 -23.97
C GLY A 213 9.61 2.40 -22.69
N ASP A 214 8.49 3.14 -22.76
CA ASP A 214 7.81 3.65 -21.58
C ASP A 214 7.46 2.49 -20.65
N VAL A 215 7.67 2.68 -19.34
CA VAL A 215 7.30 1.68 -18.33
C VAL A 215 5.78 1.51 -18.35
N THR A 216 5.29 0.37 -18.83
CA THR A 216 3.87 0.07 -19.10
C THR A 216 2.94 0.22 -17.91
N TRP A 217 3.43 -0.06 -16.70
CA TRP A 217 2.68 0.09 -15.45
C TRP A 217 2.88 1.45 -14.77
N TRP A 218 3.63 2.34 -15.41
CA TRP A 218 3.74 3.75 -15.07
C TRP A 218 2.90 4.57 -16.06
N ASN A 219 2.17 5.56 -15.57
CA ASN A 219 1.21 6.32 -16.39
C ASN A 219 1.86 7.35 -17.32
N GLY A 220 3.20 7.45 -17.34
CA GLY A 220 3.92 8.39 -18.21
C GLY A 220 3.75 9.86 -17.86
N MET A 221 3.06 10.17 -16.76
CA MET A 221 2.71 11.55 -16.42
C MET A 221 3.95 12.32 -15.96
N SER A 222 4.11 13.54 -16.50
CA SER A 222 5.10 14.49 -15.99
C SER A 222 4.87 14.69 -14.49
N GLU A 223 5.95 14.58 -13.70
CA GLU A 223 5.97 14.64 -12.23
C GLU A 223 5.55 13.37 -11.47
N ASN A 224 5.25 12.26 -12.14
CA ASN A 224 5.12 10.98 -11.46
C ASN A 224 6.48 10.26 -11.39
N TYR A 225 7.08 10.21 -10.20
CA TYR A 225 8.37 9.55 -9.95
C TYR A 225 8.25 8.20 -9.23
N ASP A 226 7.07 7.58 -9.19
CA ASP A 226 6.83 6.36 -8.41
C ASP A 226 7.65 5.15 -8.89
N TYR A 227 8.15 5.16 -10.13
CA TYR A 227 9.07 4.15 -10.64
C TYR A 227 10.38 4.08 -9.82
N LEU A 228 10.73 5.14 -9.09
CA LEU A 228 11.90 5.18 -8.21
C LEU A 228 11.80 4.13 -7.10
N GLY A 229 10.60 3.74 -6.68
CA GLY A 229 10.43 2.63 -5.74
C GLY A 229 10.94 1.30 -6.30
N ASN A 230 10.77 1.05 -7.60
CA ASN A 230 11.21 -0.19 -8.25
C ASN A 230 12.71 -0.21 -8.45
N GLU A 231 13.28 0.94 -8.82
CA GLU A 231 14.72 1.13 -8.90
C GLU A 231 15.37 1.01 -7.52
N PHE A 232 14.72 1.53 -6.47
CA PHE A 232 15.15 1.40 -5.08
C PHE A 232 15.23 -0.07 -4.66
N LEU A 233 14.19 -0.86 -4.92
CA LEU A 233 14.21 -2.29 -4.58
C LEU A 233 15.27 -3.06 -5.38
N LEU A 234 15.50 -2.74 -6.66
CA LEU A 234 16.58 -3.35 -7.43
C LEU A 234 17.96 -2.92 -6.91
N TRP A 235 18.11 -1.66 -6.53
CA TRP A 235 19.33 -1.12 -5.94
C TRP A 235 19.62 -1.79 -4.59
N LEU A 236 18.61 -1.99 -3.74
CA LEU A 236 18.74 -2.72 -2.48
C LEU A 236 19.23 -4.15 -2.72
N TRP A 237 18.61 -4.87 -3.67
CA TRP A 237 19.05 -6.22 -4.02
C TRP A 237 20.52 -6.21 -4.46
N TRP A 238 20.87 -5.36 -5.41
CA TRP A 238 22.25 -5.24 -5.87
C TRP A 238 23.22 -4.90 -4.73
N HIS A 239 22.84 -3.98 -3.83
CA HIS A 239 23.68 -3.59 -2.69
C HIS A 239 23.93 -4.77 -1.75
N VAL A 240 22.87 -5.51 -1.40
CA VAL A 240 22.94 -6.72 -0.54
C VAL A 240 23.80 -7.80 -1.17
N ASP A 241 23.65 -8.06 -2.47
CA ASP A 241 24.39 -9.14 -3.15
C ASP A 241 25.84 -8.78 -3.49
N ALA A 242 26.11 -7.53 -3.90
CA ALA A 242 27.41 -7.12 -4.44
C ALA A 242 28.29 -6.34 -3.45
N LYS A 243 27.73 -5.74 -2.39
CA LYS A 243 28.47 -4.86 -1.48
C LYS A 243 28.37 -5.30 -0.02
N SER A 244 27.19 -5.14 0.58
CA SER A 244 26.95 -5.30 2.02
C SER A 244 25.45 -5.44 2.27
N ASP A 245 25.07 -6.21 3.29
CA ASP A 245 23.71 -6.21 3.82
C ASP A 245 23.38 -4.93 4.61
N THR A 246 24.40 -4.15 4.95
CA THR A 246 24.27 -2.96 5.79
C THR A 246 24.33 -1.67 4.95
N ILE A 247 23.44 -0.73 5.27
CA ILE A 247 23.32 0.60 4.66
C ILE A 247 23.53 1.65 5.76
N ARG A 248 24.39 2.63 5.49
CA ARG A 248 24.55 3.79 6.36
C ARG A 248 23.48 4.83 6.06
N LEU A 249 22.81 5.32 7.09
CA LEU A 249 21.69 6.25 7.01
C LEU A 249 22.15 7.69 7.25
N GLY A 250 21.26 8.66 6.96
CA GLY A 250 21.54 10.09 7.09
C GLY A 250 21.72 10.59 8.53
N ASP A 251 21.25 9.81 9.51
CA ASP A 251 21.37 10.08 10.95
C ASP A 251 22.60 9.42 11.60
N ASP A 252 23.55 8.95 10.77
CA ASP A 252 24.73 8.17 11.16
C ASP A 252 24.45 6.79 11.76
N SER A 253 23.19 6.33 11.77
CA SER A 253 22.88 4.95 12.11
C SER A 253 23.14 3.99 10.93
N GLU A 254 23.17 2.70 11.24
CA GLU A 254 23.30 1.63 10.25
C GLU A 254 22.07 0.72 10.30
N VAL A 255 21.63 0.29 9.12
CA VAL A 255 20.52 -0.66 8.97
C VAL A 255 20.97 -1.85 8.16
N ALA A 256 20.76 -3.06 8.70
CA ALA A 256 20.91 -4.29 7.96
C ALA A 256 19.58 -4.66 7.28
N CYS A 257 19.64 -5.06 6.02
CA CYS A 257 18.47 -5.38 5.22
C CYS A 257 18.66 -6.72 4.49
N MET A 258 17.68 -7.61 4.64
CA MET A 258 17.65 -8.90 3.97
C MET A 258 16.33 -9.07 3.23
N PHE A 259 16.37 -9.65 2.02
CA PHE A 259 15.16 -10.02 1.30
C PHE A 259 14.63 -11.34 1.84
N ALA A 260 13.33 -11.38 2.13
CA ALA A 260 12.70 -12.53 2.76
C ALA A 260 11.29 -12.79 2.24
N ARG A 261 10.85 -14.06 2.31
CA ARG A 261 9.47 -14.56 2.09
C ARG A 261 8.88 -14.40 0.68
N THR A 262 8.96 -13.23 0.06
CA THR A 262 8.28 -12.95 -1.21
C THR A 262 9.02 -11.92 -2.06
N LEU A 263 8.99 -12.10 -3.37
CA LEU A 263 9.48 -11.15 -4.35
C LEU A 263 8.53 -11.17 -5.56
N THR A 264 7.95 -10.02 -5.90
CA THR A 264 7.14 -9.85 -7.11
C THR A 264 7.93 -9.06 -8.13
N LEU A 265 8.05 -9.61 -9.33
CA LEU A 265 8.78 -9.02 -10.45
C LEU A 265 7.83 -8.82 -11.62
N ASP A 266 7.99 -7.73 -12.37
CA ASP A 266 7.16 -7.44 -13.54
C ASP A 266 7.99 -6.80 -14.65
N CYS A 267 7.62 -7.09 -15.89
CA CYS A 267 8.28 -6.54 -17.06
C CYS A 267 7.88 -5.08 -17.23
N PRO A 268 8.82 -4.11 -17.19
CA PRO A 268 8.51 -2.72 -17.47
C PRO A 268 7.90 -2.53 -18.86
N LEU A 269 8.29 -3.35 -19.84
CA LEU A 269 7.78 -3.28 -21.21
C LEU A 269 6.47 -4.07 -21.42
N GLY A 270 5.97 -4.77 -20.39
CA GLY A 270 4.77 -5.60 -20.50
C GLY A 270 4.93 -6.86 -21.36
N GLU A 271 6.14 -7.19 -21.82
CA GLU A 271 6.39 -8.27 -22.78
C GLU A 271 6.54 -9.65 -22.10
N SER A 272 7.28 -9.72 -20.99
CA SER A 272 7.58 -10.98 -20.30
C SER A 272 6.71 -11.25 -19.06
N GLY A 273 5.74 -10.37 -18.82
CA GLY A 273 4.72 -10.49 -17.77
C GLY A 273 5.23 -10.39 -16.33
N LYS A 274 4.32 -10.72 -15.41
CA LYS A 274 4.50 -10.66 -13.96
C LYS A 274 4.75 -12.05 -13.37
N GLU A 275 5.62 -12.14 -12.38
CA GLU A 275 5.80 -13.34 -11.56
C GLU A 275 5.90 -13.01 -10.07
N THR A 276 5.68 -14.00 -9.22
CA THR A 276 5.82 -13.87 -7.77
C THR A 276 6.47 -15.12 -7.22
N ILE A 277 7.59 -14.92 -6.55
CA ILE A 277 8.45 -15.97 -6.00
C ILE A 277 8.27 -15.93 -4.48
N SER A 278 8.08 -17.09 -3.87
CA SER A 278 7.93 -17.23 -2.42
C SER A 278 8.96 -18.21 -1.89
N ALA A 279 9.89 -17.73 -1.08
CA ALA A 279 11.00 -18.50 -0.51
C ALA A 279 11.59 -17.76 0.68
N GLU A 280 12.39 -18.45 1.52
CA GLU A 280 13.07 -17.81 2.66
C GLU A 280 13.96 -16.66 2.22
N CYS A 281 14.79 -16.86 1.19
CA CYS A 281 15.59 -15.83 0.55
C CYS A 281 15.30 -15.84 -0.97
N PRO A 282 14.30 -15.08 -1.44
CA PRO A 282 13.88 -15.14 -2.84
C PRO A 282 14.97 -14.66 -3.81
N ILE A 283 15.85 -13.75 -3.37
CA ILE A 283 16.92 -13.20 -4.21
C ILE A 283 18.07 -14.19 -4.47
N ALA A 284 18.17 -15.28 -3.70
CA ALA A 284 19.19 -16.31 -3.87
C ALA A 284 18.81 -17.38 -4.90
N LEU A 285 17.58 -17.32 -5.43
CA LEU A 285 17.06 -18.30 -6.36
C LEU A 285 17.47 -18.00 -7.81
N PRO A 286 17.87 -19.02 -8.61
CA PRO A 286 18.25 -18.82 -10.01
C PRO A 286 17.14 -18.19 -10.87
N GLU A 287 15.87 -18.52 -10.61
CA GLU A 287 14.73 -17.95 -11.32
C GLU A 287 14.60 -16.43 -11.08
N SER A 288 14.87 -15.96 -9.86
CA SER A 288 14.85 -14.53 -9.53
C SER A 288 15.96 -13.80 -10.29
N GLU A 289 17.17 -14.36 -10.27
CA GLU A 289 18.32 -13.81 -11.00
C GLU A 289 18.03 -13.76 -12.52
N GLN A 290 17.46 -14.84 -13.06
CA GLN A 290 17.08 -14.90 -14.48
C GLN A 290 16.00 -13.88 -14.83
N ALA A 291 15.06 -13.62 -13.92
CA ALA A 291 14.00 -12.64 -14.11
C ALA A 291 14.55 -11.22 -14.24
N ILE A 292 15.44 -10.78 -13.35
CA ILE A 292 16.08 -9.45 -13.46
C ILE A 292 17.04 -9.35 -14.65
N ARG A 293 17.75 -10.44 -15.00
CA ARG A 293 18.52 -10.54 -16.25
C ARG A 293 17.65 -10.40 -17.49
N SER A 294 16.40 -10.86 -17.40
CA SER A 294 15.43 -10.68 -18.47
C SER A 294 14.87 -9.25 -18.56
N GLY A 295 15.23 -8.35 -17.64
CA GLY A 295 14.78 -6.97 -17.60
C GLY A 295 13.54 -6.71 -16.74
N LYS A 296 13.06 -7.70 -15.96
CA LYS A 296 11.98 -7.46 -14.99
C LYS A 296 12.50 -6.65 -13.81
N LEU A 297 11.63 -5.83 -13.22
CA LEU A 297 11.93 -5.03 -12.05
C LEU A 297 11.10 -5.46 -10.84
N PRO A 298 11.64 -5.34 -9.61
CA PRO A 298 10.86 -5.61 -8.40
C PRO A 298 9.69 -4.62 -8.25
N ARG A 299 8.49 -5.15 -8.05
CA ARG A 299 7.26 -4.39 -7.72
C ARG A 299 6.92 -4.49 -6.23
N LYS A 300 7.35 -5.58 -5.59
CA LYS A 300 7.13 -5.85 -4.18
C LYS A 300 8.23 -6.74 -3.65
N ALA A 301 8.76 -6.42 -2.47
CA ALA A 301 9.76 -7.25 -1.79
C ALA A 301 9.34 -7.47 -0.34
N GLY A 302 9.43 -8.72 0.13
CA GLY A 302 9.47 -9.00 1.56
C GLY A 302 10.88 -8.71 2.08
N LEU A 303 10.96 -8.04 3.22
CA LEU A 303 12.19 -7.55 3.82
C LEU A 303 12.20 -7.88 5.31
N THR A 304 13.38 -8.25 5.80
CA THR A 304 13.74 -8.20 7.22
C THR A 304 14.75 -7.08 7.39
N ILE A 305 14.41 -6.09 8.21
CA ILE A 305 15.19 -4.88 8.43
C ILE A 305 15.59 -4.84 9.91
N VAL A 306 16.86 -4.59 10.18
CA VAL A 306 17.40 -4.49 11.54
C VAL A 306 18.12 -3.16 11.71
N ARG A 307 17.66 -2.32 12.66
CA ARG A 307 18.30 -1.06 13.03
C ARG A 307 18.36 -0.99 14.55
N GLY A 308 19.58 -0.86 15.10
CA GLY A 308 19.78 -0.93 16.55
C GLY A 308 19.38 -2.29 17.13
N ASP A 309 18.43 -2.29 18.06
CA ASP A 309 17.88 -3.49 18.71
C ASP A 309 16.48 -3.88 18.21
N GLN A 310 16.01 -3.24 17.14
CA GLN A 310 14.71 -3.52 16.52
C GLN A 310 14.88 -4.33 15.25
N GLN A 311 14.06 -5.37 15.09
CA GLN A 311 13.85 -6.08 13.84
C GLN A 311 12.42 -5.88 13.33
N PHE A 312 12.31 -5.54 12.05
CA PHE A 312 11.07 -5.38 11.32
C PHE A 312 10.98 -6.39 10.19
N ASP A 313 9.93 -7.21 10.18
CA ASP A 313 9.61 -8.06 9.02
C ASP A 313 8.39 -7.51 8.30
N LEU A 314 8.51 -7.16 7.02
CA LEU A 314 7.42 -6.57 6.24
C LEU A 314 7.47 -6.93 4.76
N ALA A 315 6.43 -6.57 4.02
CA ALA A 315 6.49 -6.51 2.56
C ALA A 315 6.26 -5.08 2.08
N LEU A 316 7.19 -4.55 1.30
CA LEU A 316 7.14 -3.20 0.76
C LEU A 316 6.67 -3.23 -0.70
N GLN A 317 5.62 -2.47 -1.02
CA GLN A 317 5.20 -2.21 -2.39
C GLN A 317 6.02 -1.02 -2.92
N ALA A 318 6.70 -1.18 -4.06
CA ALA A 318 7.66 -0.18 -4.54
C ALA A 318 7.03 1.20 -4.80
N GLU A 319 6.04 1.26 -5.67
CA GLU A 319 5.50 2.54 -6.16
C GLU A 319 4.73 3.31 -5.09
N SER A 320 3.76 2.64 -4.48
CA SER A 320 2.93 3.25 -3.43
C SER A 320 3.63 3.36 -2.09
N PHE A 321 4.81 2.74 -1.95
CA PHE A 321 5.52 2.64 -0.68
C PHE A 321 4.68 2.07 0.48
N CYS A 322 3.64 1.28 0.14
CA CYS A 322 2.77 0.65 1.12
C CYS A 322 3.51 -0.46 1.85
N VAL A 323 3.28 -0.54 3.16
CA VAL A 323 3.84 -1.57 4.03
C VAL A 323 2.78 -2.63 4.29
N GLY A 324 3.10 -3.89 4.00
CA GLY A 324 2.23 -5.04 4.21
C GLY A 324 2.74 -5.96 5.30
N GLY A 325 1.89 -6.29 6.27
CA GLY A 325 2.14 -7.34 7.26
C GLY A 325 3.37 -7.12 8.14
N ALA A 326 3.72 -5.87 8.42
CA ALA A 326 4.83 -5.50 9.31
C ALA A 326 4.68 -6.15 10.68
N LYS A 327 5.73 -6.83 11.12
CA LYS A 327 5.88 -7.41 12.46
C LYS A 327 7.14 -6.85 13.10
N PHE A 328 7.08 -6.70 14.42
CA PHE A 328 8.14 -6.15 15.24
C PHE A 328 8.69 -7.24 16.13
N THR A 329 10.01 -7.33 16.23
CA THR A 329 10.70 -8.23 17.15
C THR A 329 11.82 -7.45 17.81
N GLN A 330 11.84 -7.43 19.15
CA GLN A 330 12.96 -6.88 19.91
C GLN A 330 14.12 -7.88 19.91
N ILE A 331 15.33 -7.43 19.57
CA ILE A 331 16.54 -8.25 19.61
C ILE A 331 17.14 -8.18 21.03
N GLY A 332 17.28 -9.34 21.69
CA GLY A 332 17.90 -9.47 23.03
C GLY A 332 16.95 -10.04 24.10
N ASN A 333 17.42 -10.15 25.35
CA ASN A 333 16.61 -10.66 26.47
C ASN A 333 15.55 -9.64 26.90
N ALA A 334 14.42 -9.63 26.19
CA ALA A 334 13.26 -8.82 26.55
C ALA A 334 12.14 -9.70 27.13
N GLU A 335 12.20 -9.90 28.45
CA GLU A 335 11.00 -10.11 29.28
C GLU A 335 10.18 -8.80 29.45
N LYS A 336 10.52 -7.73 28.71
CA LYS A 336 9.84 -6.43 28.78
C LYS A 336 8.68 -6.41 27.79
N SER A 337 7.49 -6.20 28.36
CA SER A 337 6.17 -6.29 27.75
C SER A 337 6.05 -5.63 26.38
N GLU A 338 5.79 -6.43 25.34
CA GLU A 338 5.34 -6.02 24.00
C GLU A 338 3.93 -5.36 23.97
N ASN A 339 3.41 -4.90 25.10
CA ASN A 339 1.95 -4.84 25.30
C ASN A 339 1.34 -3.45 25.51
N SER A 340 2.12 -2.36 25.53
CA SER A 340 1.49 -1.02 25.58
C SER A 340 1.14 -0.54 24.18
N TYR A 341 0.02 0.19 24.07
CA TYR A 341 -0.38 0.80 22.79
C TYR A 341 0.60 1.89 22.33
N GLU A 342 1.20 2.62 23.28
CA GLU A 342 2.22 3.63 23.00
C GLU A 342 3.48 3.03 22.37
N ASP A 343 3.98 1.91 22.91
CA ASP A 343 5.16 1.21 22.36
C ASP A 343 4.94 0.77 20.92
N ARG A 344 3.71 0.34 20.58
CA ARG A 344 3.35 -0.01 19.20
C ARG A 344 3.32 1.19 18.26
N VAL A 345 2.88 2.35 18.73
CA VAL A 345 2.91 3.60 17.94
C VAL A 345 4.36 4.03 17.72
N LEU A 346 5.21 3.95 18.74
CA LEU A 346 6.64 4.26 18.63
C LEU A 346 7.33 3.33 17.62
N LYS A 347 7.10 2.02 17.70
CA LYS A 347 7.65 1.05 16.73
C LYS A 347 7.17 1.29 15.29
N LEU A 348 5.94 1.76 15.11
CA LEU A 348 5.45 2.18 13.80
C LEU A 348 6.22 3.40 13.28
N ARG A 349 6.45 4.42 14.12
CA ARG A 349 7.25 5.60 13.77
C ARG A 349 8.66 5.20 13.37
N GLU A 350 9.33 4.40 14.20
CA GLU A 350 10.70 3.92 13.96
C GLU A 350 10.82 3.12 12.67
N LEU A 351 9.84 2.26 12.37
CA LEU A 351 9.80 1.53 11.10
C LEU A 351 9.73 2.51 9.92
N THR A 352 8.83 3.49 9.99
CA THR A 352 8.58 4.40 8.87
C THR A 352 9.73 5.37 8.65
N ASP A 353 10.33 5.87 9.74
CA ASP A 353 11.58 6.64 9.71
C ASP A 353 12.73 5.82 9.10
N THR A 354 12.87 4.56 9.49
CA THR A 354 13.90 3.67 8.93
C THR A 354 13.72 3.47 7.42
N LEU A 355 12.48 3.24 6.96
CA LEU A 355 12.20 3.09 5.53
C LEU A 355 12.48 4.38 4.74
N ASP A 356 12.13 5.55 5.30
CA ASP A 356 12.36 6.84 4.66
C ASP A 356 13.87 7.14 4.58
N LEU A 357 14.63 6.90 5.65
CA LEU A 357 16.09 7.04 5.65
C LEU A 357 16.79 6.09 4.67
N MET A 358 16.31 4.85 4.54
CA MET A 358 16.82 3.91 3.53
C MET A 358 16.55 4.43 2.11
N PHE A 359 15.37 5.00 1.88
CA PHE A 359 15.01 5.58 0.59
C PHE A 359 15.80 6.85 0.29
N ASP A 360 16.05 7.71 1.28
CA ASP A 360 16.90 8.89 1.18
C ASP A 360 18.34 8.53 0.81
N ALA A 361 18.90 7.46 1.39
CA ALA A 361 20.22 6.96 1.03
C ALA A 361 20.29 6.53 -0.46
N PHE A 362 19.19 5.98 -1.00
CA PHE A 362 19.06 5.72 -2.42
C PHE A 362 18.91 7.00 -3.24
N CYS A 363 18.03 7.93 -2.83
CA CYS A 363 17.82 9.21 -3.51
C CYS A 363 19.11 10.03 -3.62
N GLN A 364 19.95 10.02 -2.59
CA GLN A 364 21.28 10.63 -2.61
C GLN A 364 22.15 10.13 -3.78
N ARG A 365 22.11 8.82 -4.07
CA ARG A 365 22.83 8.23 -5.20
C ARG A 365 22.13 8.49 -6.52
N ARG A 366 20.79 8.41 -6.51
CA ARG A 366 19.94 8.43 -7.70
C ARG A 366 19.80 9.79 -8.36
N ILE A 367 19.68 10.83 -7.54
CA ILE A 367 19.65 12.23 -7.97
C ILE A 367 21.10 12.74 -8.12
N GLY A 368 22.04 12.17 -7.37
CA GLY A 368 23.45 12.53 -7.42
C GLY A 368 24.15 12.22 -8.75
N LYS A 369 25.24 12.94 -9.01
CA LYS A 369 26.06 12.81 -10.23
C LYS A 369 26.67 11.43 -10.45
N SER A 370 26.77 10.60 -9.39
CA SER A 370 27.34 9.26 -9.45
C SER A 370 26.38 8.21 -10.02
N TRP A 371 25.09 8.51 -10.22
CA TRP A 371 24.09 7.52 -10.62
C TRP A 371 24.48 6.74 -11.89
N LYS A 372 24.97 7.43 -12.93
CA LYS A 372 25.41 6.77 -14.18
C LYS A 372 26.48 5.71 -13.94
N SER A 373 27.38 5.93 -12.97
CA SER A 373 28.40 4.96 -12.61
C SER A 373 27.86 3.80 -11.77
N GLU A 374 26.86 4.04 -10.93
CA GLU A 374 26.16 2.98 -10.16
C GLU A 374 25.37 2.08 -11.11
N VAL A 375 24.61 2.66 -12.06
CA VAL A 375 23.87 1.91 -13.08
C VAL A 375 24.80 1.01 -13.89
N LYS A 376 25.98 1.49 -14.29
CA LYS A 376 26.96 0.66 -15.00
C LYS A 376 27.40 -0.55 -14.16
N LYS A 377 27.67 -0.36 -12.87
CA LYS A 377 28.02 -1.47 -11.97
C LYS A 377 26.86 -2.46 -11.79
N MET A 378 25.63 -1.97 -11.77
CA MET A 378 24.44 -2.83 -11.72
C MET A 378 24.26 -3.62 -13.03
N GLN A 379 24.50 -3.01 -14.18
CA GLN A 379 24.51 -3.70 -15.48
C GLN A 379 25.58 -4.79 -15.51
N ASP A 380 26.82 -4.47 -15.12
CA ASP A 380 27.92 -5.44 -15.04
C ASP A 380 27.55 -6.61 -14.12
N TRP A 381 26.96 -6.32 -12.95
CA TRP A 381 26.46 -7.32 -12.00
C TRP A 381 25.39 -8.25 -12.59
N LEU A 382 24.46 -7.72 -13.39
CA LEU A 382 23.42 -8.52 -14.06
C LEU A 382 24.02 -9.47 -15.10
N HIS A 383 25.08 -9.07 -15.80
CA HIS A 383 25.72 -9.87 -16.84
C HIS A 383 26.78 -10.85 -16.33
N ASP A 384 27.28 -10.65 -15.12
CA ASP A 384 28.28 -11.54 -14.53
C ASP A 384 27.67 -12.91 -14.22
N SER A 385 28.10 -13.94 -14.97
CA SER A 385 27.61 -15.33 -14.88
C SER A 385 28.20 -16.14 -13.70
N THR A 386 29.01 -15.49 -12.86
CA THR A 386 29.84 -16.13 -11.82
C THR A 386 29.20 -16.08 -10.42
N SER A 387 27.87 -16.16 -10.31
CA SER A 387 27.12 -16.11 -9.03
C SER A 387 27.00 -17.45 -8.30
N ALA A 388 27.63 -18.53 -8.77
CA ALA A 388 27.64 -19.84 -8.10
C ALA A 388 28.41 -19.88 -6.76
N GLY A 389 28.89 -18.74 -6.25
CA GLY A 389 29.69 -18.64 -5.02
C GLY A 389 29.43 -17.40 -4.14
N ARG A 390 28.30 -16.69 -4.31
CA ARG A 390 27.98 -15.54 -3.44
C ARG A 390 27.44 -15.99 -2.09
N ARG A 391 27.75 -15.20 -1.04
CA ARG A 391 27.64 -15.52 0.39
C ARG A 391 26.39 -16.35 0.71
N LYS A 392 26.59 -17.56 1.25
CA LYS A 392 25.52 -18.26 1.97
C LYS A 392 25.00 -17.32 3.06
N PRO A 393 23.68 -17.09 3.16
CA PRO A 393 23.13 -16.39 4.31
C PRO A 393 23.60 -17.12 5.58
N ALA A 394 24.05 -16.36 6.58
CA ALA A 394 24.33 -16.93 7.89
C ALA A 394 23.05 -17.62 8.36
N ALA A 395 23.17 -18.92 8.65
CA ALA A 395 22.08 -19.78 9.11
C ALA A 395 21.59 -19.38 10.51
#